data_AF-A0A0U1P4K4-F1
#
_entry.id   AF-A0A0U1P4K4-F1
#
_cell.length_a   1.000
_cell.length_b   1.000
_cell.length_c   1.000
_cell.angle_alpha   90.00
_cell.angle_beta   90.00
_cell.angle_gamma   90.00
#
_symmetry.space_group_name_H-M   'P 1'
#
loop_
_entity.id
_entity.type
_entity.pdbx_description
1 polymer ?
#
loop_
_entity_poly.entity_id
_entity_poly.type
_entity_poly.pdbx_seq_one_letter_code
_entity_poly.pdbx_strand_id
1 'polypeptide(L)'
;MGPVAAVNAVYYNKIQAVTDPVERAALVQELRDKYRAGYDIIKLSGELVVDDLVIPSELRKELIRRYETFENKDFPLPAKKHSTILSK
;
A
#
# COMPACT_ATOMS: atom_id res chain seq x y z
N MET A 1 3.64 -0.24 -4.37
CA MET A 1 4.84 -0.24 -5.24
C MET A 1 6.03 0.21 -4.40
N GLY A 2 7.19 -0.44 -4.48
CA GLY A 2 8.36 -0.01 -3.70
C GLY A 2 8.91 1.36 -4.15
N PRO A 3 9.61 2.10 -3.28
CA PRO A 3 10.09 3.47 -3.56
C PRO A 3 10.96 3.57 -4.81
N VAL A 4 11.81 2.57 -5.06
CA VAL A 4 12.68 2.54 -6.24
C VAL A 4 11.88 2.47 -7.55
N ALA A 5 10.93 1.55 -7.60
CA ALA A 5 10.07 1.37 -8.78
C ALA A 5 9.18 2.60 -9.00
N ALA A 6 8.65 3.18 -7.92
CA ALA A 6 7.80 4.36 -7.98
C ALA A 6 8.53 5.59 -8.52
N VAL A 7 9.72 5.87 -7.98
CA VAL A 7 10.53 7.01 -8.42
C VAL A 7 10.94 6.85 -9.88
N ASN A 8 11.32 5.64 -10.31
CA ASN A 8 11.67 5.41 -11.72
C ASN A 8 10.45 5.56 -12.62
N ALA A 9 9.29 5.00 -12.27
CA ALA A 9 8.08 5.08 -13.11
C ALA A 9 7.64 6.53 -13.35
N VAL A 10 7.80 7.42 -12.37
CA VAL A 10 7.35 8.81 -12.44
C VAL A 10 8.43 9.76 -12.97
N TYR A 11 9.70 9.56 -12.58
CA TYR A 11 10.78 10.53 -12.78
C TYR A 11 11.91 10.04 -13.70
N TYR A 12 11.75 8.91 -14.41
CA TYR A 12 12.82 8.34 -15.24
C TYR A 12 13.53 9.38 -16.12
N ASN A 13 12.80 10.09 -16.98
CA ASN A 13 13.38 11.07 -17.90
C ASN A 13 14.07 12.22 -17.17
N LYS A 14 13.50 12.68 -16.05
CA LYS A 14 14.07 13.77 -15.23
C LYS A 14 15.39 13.35 -14.60
N ILE A 15 15.48 12.11 -14.12
CA ILE A 15 16.71 11.54 -13.54
C ILE A 15 17.78 11.35 -14.63
N GLN A 16 17.39 10.86 -15.82
CA GLN A 16 18.32 10.65 -16.93
C GLN A 16 18.85 11.96 -17.54
N ALA A 17 18.11 13.06 -17.43
CA ALA A 17 18.55 14.37 -17.89
C ALA A 17 19.69 14.98 -17.05
N VAL A 18 19.94 14.47 -15.84
CA VAL A 18 21.04 14.94 -14.97
C VAL A 18 22.33 14.23 -15.37
N THR A 19 23.28 15.00 -15.89
CA THR A 19 24.57 14.48 -16.40
C THR A 19 25.57 14.19 -15.29
N ASP A 20 25.62 15.01 -14.23
CA ASP A 20 26.48 14.79 -13.08
C ASP A 20 26.02 13.53 -12.29
N PRO A 21 26.87 12.50 -12.14
CA PRO A 21 26.54 11.31 -11.35
C PRO A 21 26.21 11.58 -9.88
N VAL A 22 26.87 12.57 -9.25
CA VAL A 22 26.70 12.91 -7.84
C VAL A 22 25.35 13.59 -7.62
N GLU A 23 25.03 14.60 -8.45
CA GLU A 23 23.74 15.30 -8.37
C GLU A 23 22.57 14.36 -8.66
N ARG A 24 22.73 13.46 -9.64
CA ARG A 24 21.73 12.43 -9.96
C ARG A 24 21.48 11.48 -8.80
N ALA A 25 22.53 11.02 -8.12
CA ALA A 25 22.40 10.16 -6.96
C ALA A 25 21.68 10.88 -5.81
N ALA A 26 22.03 12.15 -5.56
CA ALA A 26 21.38 12.99 -4.55
C ALA A 26 19.89 13.18 -4.85
N LEU A 27 19.53 13.50 -6.10
CA LEU A 27 18.12 13.65 -6.53
C LEU A 27 17.32 12.36 -6.37
N VAL A 28 17.88 11.22 -6.76
CA VAL A 28 17.21 9.91 -6.59
C VAL A 28 16.96 9.62 -5.12
N GLN A 29 17.93 9.90 -4.25
CA GLN A 29 17.79 9.71 -2.81
C GLN A 29 16.72 10.63 -2.24
N GLU A 30 16.74 11.92 -2.58
CA GLU A 30 15.72 12.90 -2.17
C GLU A 30 14.31 12.46 -2.58
N LEU A 31 14.14 12.02 -3.83
CA LEU A 31 12.84 11.55 -4.33
C LEU A 31 12.36 10.29 -3.61
N ARG A 32 13.27 9.37 -3.27
CA ARG A 32 12.94 8.17 -2.48
C ARG A 32 12.53 8.54 -1.06
N ASP A 33 13.21 9.48 -0.43
CA ASP A 33 12.91 9.90 0.94
C ASP A 33 11.60 10.68 1.00
N LYS A 34 11.32 11.54 0.03
CA LYS A 34 10.01 12.17 -0.15
C LYS A 34 8.90 11.15 -0.36
N TYR A 35 9.13 10.13 -1.18
CA TYR A 35 8.16 9.06 -1.40
C TYR A 35 7.91 8.26 -0.12
N ARG A 36 8.96 7.95 0.65
CA ARG A 36 8.86 7.28 1.95
C ARG A 36 8.07 8.12 2.96
N ALA A 37 8.35 9.41 3.04
CA ALA A 37 7.66 10.33 3.95
C ALA A 37 6.16 10.48 3.62
N GLY A 38 5.76 10.24 2.37
CA GLY A 38 4.36 10.22 1.97
C GLY A 38 3.57 9.00 2.48
N TYR A 39 4.24 7.94 2.94
CA TYR A 39 3.58 6.80 3.59
C TYR A 39 3.25 7.15 5.04
N ASP A 40 2.08 7.74 5.23
CA ASP A 40 1.54 8.02 6.54
C ASP A 40 0.27 7.20 6.76
N ILE A 41 0.36 6.22 7.66
CA ILE A 41 -0.76 5.35 8.02
C ILE A 41 -1.89 6.14 8.69
N ILE A 42 -1.57 7.24 9.38
CA ILE A 42 -2.56 8.13 10.00
C ILE A 42 -3.37 8.82 8.90
N LYS A 43 -2.68 9.33 7.88
CA LYS A 43 -3.35 9.89 6.70
C LYS A 43 -4.28 8.88 6.03
N LEU A 44 -3.81 7.64 5.83
CA LEU A 44 -4.61 6.57 5.24
C LEU A 44 -5.85 6.21 6.08
N SER A 45 -5.76 6.29 7.41
CA SER A 45 -6.95 6.14 8.27
C SER A 45 -7.93 7.30 8.13
N GLY A 46 -7.45 8.53 7.95
CA GLY A 46 -8.31 9.69 7.66
C GLY A 46 -9.01 9.62 6.31
N GLU A 47 -8.40 8.92 5.34
CA GLU A 47 -8.97 8.64 4.01
C GLU A 47 -9.86 7.38 3.98
N LEU A 48 -10.09 6.74 5.13
CA LEU A 48 -10.88 5.50 5.28
C LEU A 48 -10.36 4.33 4.44
N VAL A 49 -9.07 4.32 4.11
CA VAL A 49 -8.40 3.17 3.48
C VAL A 49 -8.15 2.07 4.52
N VAL A 50 -7.95 2.46 5.78
CA VAL A 50 -7.78 1.58 6.93
C VAL A 50 -8.79 1.98 8.00
N ASP A 51 -9.61 1.03 8.44
CA ASP A 51 -10.69 1.30 9.40
C ASP A 51 -10.19 1.58 10.83
N ASP A 52 -9.06 0.99 11.24
CA ASP A 52 -8.57 1.09 12.61
C ASP A 52 -7.05 0.87 12.72
N LEU A 53 -6.43 1.57 13.67
CA LEU A 53 -5.00 1.47 13.98
C LEU A 53 -4.82 0.87 15.38
N VAL A 54 -4.43 -0.39 15.42
CA VAL A 54 -4.37 -1.15 16.67
C VAL A 54 -2.94 -1.33 17.17
N ILE A 55 -2.79 -1.36 18.49
CA ILE A 55 -1.51 -1.69 19.14
C ILE A 55 -1.20 -3.17 18.85
N PRO A 56 0.03 -3.52 18.44
CA PRO A 56 0.37 -4.89 18.05
C PRO A 56 0.06 -5.96 19.12
N SER A 57 0.21 -5.62 20.41
CA SER A 57 -0.11 -6.53 21.52
C SER A 57 -1.60 -6.86 21.63
N GLU A 58 -2.48 -5.93 21.22
CA GLU A 58 -3.93 -6.08 21.28
C GLU A 58 -4.51 -6.74 20.02
N LEU A 59 -3.70 -6.94 18.98
CA LEU A 59 -4.16 -7.44 17.68
C LEU A 59 -4.96 -8.74 17.80
N ARG A 60 -4.52 -9.70 18.64
CA ARG A 60 -5.25 -10.96 18.84
C ARG A 60 -6.66 -10.73 19.36
N LYS A 61 -6.81 -9.83 20.33
CA LYS A 61 -8.10 -9.50 20.95
C LYS A 61 -9.02 -8.83 19.94
N GLU A 62 -8.49 -7.91 19.15
CA GLU A 62 -9.27 -7.24 18.10
C GLU A 62 -9.74 -8.24 17.03
N LEU A 63 -8.87 -9.16 16.60
CA LEU A 63 -9.24 -10.19 15.64
C LEU A 63 -10.38 -11.10 16.15
N ILE A 64 -10.29 -11.56 17.41
CA ILE A 64 -11.36 -12.37 18.02
C ILE A 64 -12.69 -11.61 17.97
N ARG A 65 -12.70 -10.36 18.42
CA ARG A 65 -13.91 -9.52 18.42
C ARG A 65 -14.49 -9.34 17.01
N ARG A 66 -13.64 -9.13 16.00
CA ARG A 66 -14.09 -8.96 14.61
C ARG A 66 -14.66 -10.26 14.04
N TYR A 67 -14.05 -11.41 14.33
CA TYR A 67 -14.59 -12.70 13.91
C TYR A 67 -15.96 -12.96 14.54
N GLU A 68 -16.13 -12.72 15.84
CA GLU A 68 -17.43 -12.83 16.53
C GLU A 68 -18.47 -11.88 15.90
N THR A 69 -18.09 -10.63 15.63
CA THR A 69 -18.99 -9.62 15.03
C THR A 69 -19.49 -10.03 13.65
N PHE A 70 -18.65 -10.68 12.84
CA PHE A 70 -18.98 -11.07 11.47
C PHE A 70 -19.34 -12.54 11.31
N GLU A 71 -19.56 -13.27 12.41
CA GLU A 71 -19.81 -14.72 12.40
C GLU A 71 -20.97 -15.11 11.48
N ASN A 72 -22.05 -14.32 11.48
CA ASN A 72 -23.26 -14.58 10.69
C ASN A 72 -23.36 -13.71 9.43
N LYS A 73 -22.24 -13.13 8.97
CA LYS A 73 -22.24 -12.28 7.78
C LYS A 73 -22.41 -13.14 6.52
N ASP A 74 -23.59 -13.06 5.91
CA ASP A 74 -23.84 -13.62 4.59
C ASP A 74 -23.51 -12.60 3.50
N PHE A 75 -22.78 -13.03 2.46
CA PHE A 75 -22.41 -12.20 1.31
C PHE A 75 -22.50 -13.03 0.02
N PRO A 76 -23.71 -13.12 -0.58
CA PRO A 76 -23.92 -13.98 -1.74
C PRO A 76 -23.12 -13.47 -2.94
N LEU A 77 -22.46 -14.41 -3.62
CA LEU A 77 -21.77 -14.10 -4.87
C LEU A 77 -22.75 -14.02 -6.04
N PRO A 78 -22.41 -13.29 -7.12
CA PRO A 78 -23.25 -13.25 -8.32
C PRO A 78 -23.51 -14.64 -8.90
N ALA A 79 -24.74 -14.89 -9.35
CA ALA A 79 -25.13 -16.14 -9.99
C ALA A 79 -24.34 -16.37 -11.30
N LYS A 80 -23.56 -17.45 -11.35
CA LYS A 80 -22.77 -17.86 -12.52
C LYS A 80 -22.51 -19.36 -12.50
N LYS A 81 -22.23 -19.96 -13.66
CA LYS A 81 -21.88 -21.40 -13.76
C LYS A 81 -20.59 -21.72 -13.00
N HIS A 82 -19.53 -20.96 -13.24
CA HIS A 82 -18.27 -20.98 -12.51
C HIS A 82 -17.46 -19.72 -12.86
N SER A 83 -16.43 -19.41 -12.07
CA SER A 83 -15.44 -18.39 -12.42
C SER A 83 -14.48 -18.92 -13.50
N THR A 84 -13.84 -18.01 -14.24
CA THR A 84 -12.75 -18.33 -15.19
C THR A 84 -11.40 -17.93 -14.60
N ILE A 85 -11.17 -18.24 -13.32
CA ILE A 85 -9.84 -18.11 -12.75
C ILE A 85 -9.00 -19.24 -13.37
N LEU A 86 -7.99 -18.85 -14.15
CA LEU A 86 -6.93 -19.75 -14.55
C LEU A 86 -6.00 -19.87 -13.34
N SER A 87 -6.31 -20.77 -12.40
CA SER A 87 -5.34 -21.14 -11.38
C SER A 87 -4.20 -21.87 -12.09
N LYS A 88 -3.00 -21.30 -12.06
CA LYS A 88 -1.79 -22.00 -12.49
C LYS A 88 -1.46 -23.14 -11.53
#